data_AF-A0A8I1HRY3-F1
#
_entry.id   AF-A0A8I1HRY3-F1
#
_cell.length_a   1.000
_cell.length_b   1.000
_cell.length_c   1.000
_cell.angle_alpha   90.00
_cell.angle_beta   90.00
_cell.angle_gamma   90.00
#
_symmetry.space_group_name_H-M   'P 1'
#
loop_
_entity.id
_entity.type
_entity.pdbx_description
1 polymer ?
#
loop_
_entity_poly.entity_id
_entity_poly.type
_entity_poly.pdbx_seq_one_letter_code
_entity_poly.pdbx_strand_id
1 'polypeptide(L)'
;MHYSPSFASRRVPLRRRFIHVFAAVFATALAFFSPAAALAFDEVFDSGHVDAFYVTAPDGQLHLSMKEDITGSGVPRSGDDVVLKVVEDAWSDATEAVPEIGQPTYFLPQSQDQRIIWPGWDTQPARDGGFDNVDLEFAEVSGPGSVYVFETSGFGGIQAVTDSGSMELTSGEVINQPNPAHRHVNWAFSEAGTYTMTVRAHSNGETSNAVTYTWEVGDGGDASTADRSADTGEVNNDQEATNAQRPADKGGAAAADKSGASGDEECTPGMTPQIKDDTVSPSQWRDADGATFYLSDKSSVDLPQEVGPVPAGQAWMIGSTQVDGVPWLGANTQSPSMRENIPGDVTWELAGFKGPGPMMVYSQGGLGKIVGDEWFRGNADAAEGTYSIAPNTHVHPNWVFGAQGTYDVTIRQVAKTNEGKQVAGEATLHFVVGGDKPAEAFDNGHFDLGAAVNPEGGDCGHGAAAGGASASAGGSAASTGSNTGQAAQAPSKGGSLANTGTPIVPFGIGALGLGMLFLGLGIARLAVAKAAD
;
A
#
# COMPACT_ATOMS: atom_id res chain seq x y z
N MET A 1 53.22 73.91 -81.07
CA MET A 1 52.32 73.25 -82.03
C MET A 1 52.71 71.78 -82.09
N HIS A 2 51.89 70.87 -81.56
CA HIS A 2 51.83 69.50 -82.03
C HIS A 2 50.49 68.87 -81.65
N TYR A 3 50.08 67.97 -82.53
CA TYR A 3 48.74 67.52 -82.86
C TYR A 3 48.36 66.26 -82.08
N SER A 4 47.08 65.90 -82.19
CA SER A 4 46.54 64.52 -82.21
C SER A 4 46.01 63.87 -80.92
N PRO A 5 45.02 62.94 -81.07
CA PRO A 5 43.80 62.94 -80.25
C PRO A 5 43.41 61.57 -79.64
N SER A 6 42.28 61.60 -78.90
CA SER A 6 41.23 60.56 -78.75
C SER A 6 41.54 59.18 -78.13
N PHE A 7 40.89 58.84 -77.01
CA PHE A 7 39.61 58.08 -76.95
C PHE A 7 39.30 57.60 -75.52
N ALA A 8 38.01 57.64 -75.18
CA ALA A 8 37.21 56.81 -74.27
C ALA A 8 37.65 56.53 -72.81
N SER A 9 36.68 56.79 -71.93
CA SER A 9 36.68 56.65 -70.47
C SER A 9 36.24 55.25 -70.00
N ARG A 10 36.98 54.67 -69.04
CA ARG A 10 36.44 54.02 -67.80
C ARG A 10 37.58 53.42 -66.96
N ARG A 11 37.73 53.90 -65.71
CA ARG A 11 37.53 53.16 -64.43
C ARG A 11 38.22 53.88 -63.25
N VAL A 12 37.36 54.26 -62.29
CA VAL A 12 37.44 54.36 -60.80
C VAL A 12 38.83 54.29 -60.13
N PRO A 13 39.10 55.14 -59.11
CA PRO A 13 39.10 54.58 -57.74
C PRO A 13 38.58 55.46 -56.58
N LEU A 14 38.10 54.73 -55.56
CA LEU A 14 38.25 54.91 -54.10
C LEU A 14 37.68 56.15 -53.39
N ARG A 15 36.66 55.90 -52.54
CA ARG A 15 36.37 56.71 -51.35
C ARG A 15 36.50 55.88 -50.07
N ARG A 16 37.50 56.28 -49.29
CA ARG A 16 37.56 56.51 -47.83
C ARG A 16 36.79 55.58 -46.88
N ARG A 17 37.60 54.93 -46.05
CA ARG A 17 37.35 54.44 -44.68
C ARG A 17 36.55 55.45 -43.83
N PHE A 18 35.56 54.97 -43.09
CA PHE A 18 35.12 55.51 -41.80
C PHE A 18 34.69 54.38 -40.86
N ILE A 19 35.39 54.29 -39.73
CA ILE A 19 34.99 53.87 -38.37
C ILE A 19 34.57 52.41 -38.14
N HIS A 20 35.47 51.69 -37.45
CA HIS A 20 35.16 50.55 -36.57
C HIS A 20 34.72 51.08 -35.20
N VAL A 21 33.84 50.33 -34.54
CA VAL A 21 33.59 50.17 -33.09
C VAL A 21 32.08 50.13 -32.87
N PHE A 22 31.49 48.91 -32.89
CA PHE A 22 30.28 48.48 -32.17
C PHE A 22 29.93 47.05 -32.62
N ALA A 23 30.68 46.05 -32.15
CA ALA A 23 30.34 44.64 -32.31
C ALA A 23 31.20 43.77 -31.37
N ALA A 24 31.13 43.98 -30.05
CA ALA A 24 31.81 43.11 -29.09
C ALA A 24 31.14 43.08 -27.69
N VAL A 25 29.83 43.31 -27.59
CA VAL A 25 29.09 43.18 -26.31
C VAL A 25 27.86 42.27 -26.42
N PHE A 26 27.51 41.78 -27.62
CA PHE A 26 26.33 40.91 -27.80
C PHE A 26 26.65 39.41 -27.94
N ALA A 27 27.91 39.00 -27.79
CA ALA A 27 28.36 37.61 -27.95
C ALA A 27 28.75 36.92 -26.62
N THR A 28 28.55 37.58 -25.47
CA THR A 28 28.88 37.05 -24.13
C THR A 28 27.66 36.93 -23.20
N ALA A 29 26.44 37.07 -23.72
CA ALA A 29 25.19 36.88 -22.97
C ALA A 29 24.46 35.55 -23.32
N LEU A 30 25.08 34.67 -24.11
CA LEU A 30 24.47 33.41 -24.59
C LEU A 30 25.19 32.15 -24.08
N ALA A 31 26.07 32.28 -23.08
CA ALA A 31 26.84 31.15 -22.51
C ALA A 31 26.44 30.77 -21.06
N PHE A 32 25.32 31.28 -20.54
CA PHE A 32 24.82 30.94 -19.19
C PHE A 32 23.47 30.20 -19.17
N PHE A 33 22.92 29.84 -20.33
CA PHE A 33 21.95 28.75 -20.38
C PHE A 33 22.74 27.50 -20.77
N SER A 34 23.27 26.80 -19.78
CA SER A 34 23.41 25.36 -19.96
C SER A 34 21.99 24.85 -20.20
N PRO A 35 21.65 24.26 -21.35
CA PRO A 35 20.43 23.45 -21.39
C PRO A 35 20.58 22.46 -20.24
N ALA A 36 19.56 22.35 -19.39
CA ALA A 36 19.45 21.21 -18.49
C ALA A 36 19.75 20.00 -19.36
N ALA A 37 20.78 19.22 -19.00
CA ALA A 37 20.98 17.95 -19.68
C ALA A 37 19.66 17.22 -19.52
N ALA A 38 18.96 16.96 -20.63
CA ALA A 38 17.77 16.13 -20.60
C ALA A 38 18.23 14.82 -19.96
N LEU A 39 17.80 14.58 -18.72
CA LEU A 39 18.04 13.33 -18.04
C LEU A 39 17.27 12.30 -18.86
N ALA A 40 18.01 11.48 -19.62
CA ALA A 40 17.43 10.35 -20.30
C ALA A 40 17.24 9.29 -19.21
N PHE A 41 16.05 9.30 -18.60
CA PHE A 41 15.65 8.24 -17.69
C PHE A 41 15.36 6.98 -18.50
N ASP A 42 15.75 5.83 -17.97
CA ASP A 42 15.55 4.55 -18.67
C ASP A 42 14.08 4.11 -18.60
N GLU A 43 13.34 4.51 -17.56
CA GLU A 43 11.96 4.10 -17.35
C GLU A 43 11.09 5.22 -16.72
N VAL A 44 9.81 5.23 -17.11
CA VAL A 44 8.77 6.13 -16.59
C VAL A 44 7.60 5.26 -16.13
N PHE A 45 7.18 5.44 -14.88
CA PHE A 45 6.02 4.74 -14.32
C PHE A 45 4.92 5.74 -14.00
N ASP A 46 3.73 5.53 -14.58
CA ASP A 46 2.56 6.41 -14.40
C ASP A 46 1.41 5.75 -13.62
N SER A 47 1.48 4.43 -13.45
CA SER A 47 0.46 3.61 -12.83
C SER A 47 1.06 2.34 -12.22
N GLY A 48 0.42 1.85 -11.16
CA GLY A 48 0.82 0.61 -10.47
C GLY A 48 1.65 0.82 -9.21
N HIS A 49 1.96 -0.28 -8.54
CA HIS A 49 2.61 -0.30 -7.23
C HIS A 49 4.11 -0.05 -7.33
N VAL A 50 4.60 0.87 -6.48
CA VAL A 50 6.03 1.13 -6.30
C VAL A 50 6.37 1.33 -4.82
N ASP A 51 7.43 0.67 -4.36
CA ASP A 51 8.13 1.06 -3.15
C ASP A 51 9.23 2.04 -3.56
N ALA A 52 8.87 3.33 -3.57
CA ALA A 52 9.78 4.42 -3.91
C ALA A 52 11.06 4.31 -3.07
N PHE A 53 10.90 4.10 -1.75
CA PHE A 53 12.02 3.85 -0.84
C PHE A 53 12.09 2.37 -0.48
N TYR A 54 12.92 1.62 -1.20
CA TYR A 54 13.19 0.22 -0.92
C TYR A 54 14.52 0.08 -0.18
N VAL A 55 14.47 -0.34 1.08
CA VAL A 55 15.63 -0.40 1.97
C VAL A 55 16.01 -1.86 2.23
N THR A 56 17.24 -2.21 1.89
CA THR A 56 17.77 -3.58 2.01
C THR A 56 19.09 -3.61 2.76
N ALA A 57 19.48 -4.78 3.26
CA ALA A 57 20.79 -4.98 3.87
C ALA A 57 21.44 -6.35 3.58
N PRO A 58 21.62 -6.74 2.31
CA PRO A 58 22.08 -8.09 1.93
C PRO A 58 23.52 -8.40 2.38
N ASP A 59 24.34 -7.38 2.64
CA ASP A 59 25.73 -7.48 3.11
C ASP A 59 25.92 -6.97 4.55
N GLY A 60 24.81 -6.76 5.27
CA GLY A 60 24.79 -6.19 6.61
C GLY A 60 24.94 -4.67 6.65
N GLN A 61 24.97 -3.96 5.51
CA GLN A 61 24.93 -2.50 5.42
C GLN A 61 23.62 -2.05 4.79
N LEU A 62 23.13 -0.84 5.13
CA LEU A 62 21.93 -0.29 4.50
C LEU A 62 22.18 0.10 3.03
N HIS A 63 21.27 -0.30 2.16
CA HIS A 63 21.18 0.15 0.76
C HIS A 63 19.79 0.69 0.50
N LEU A 64 19.71 1.84 -0.15
CA LEU A 64 18.47 2.46 -0.58
C LEU A 64 18.37 2.36 -2.11
N SER A 65 17.22 1.89 -2.59
CA SER A 65 16.88 1.83 -4.01
C SER A 65 15.36 1.98 -4.18
N MET A 66 14.83 1.59 -5.33
CA MET A 66 13.38 1.45 -5.57
C MET A 66 13.04 -0.02 -5.84
N LYS A 67 11.79 -0.42 -5.64
CA LYS A 67 11.24 -1.70 -6.08
C LYS A 67 9.86 -1.47 -6.71
N GLU A 68 9.58 -2.13 -7.82
CA GLU A 68 8.30 -2.00 -8.55
C GLU A 68 7.67 -3.35 -8.90
N ASP A 69 6.35 -3.32 -9.02
CA ASP A 69 5.48 -4.45 -9.37
C ASP A 69 4.75 -4.23 -10.72
N ILE A 70 5.30 -3.38 -11.59
CA ILE A 70 4.72 -2.89 -12.85
C ILE A 70 5.22 -3.70 -14.03
N THR A 71 6.55 -3.86 -14.16
CA THR A 71 7.18 -4.62 -15.27
C THR A 71 7.36 -6.09 -14.94
N GLY A 72 7.24 -6.43 -13.66
CA GLY A 72 7.39 -7.75 -13.08
C GLY A 72 6.89 -7.70 -11.65
N SER A 73 7.42 -8.52 -10.76
CA SER A 73 7.19 -8.25 -9.33
C SER A 73 8.42 -8.38 -8.48
N GLY A 74 8.50 -7.45 -7.54
CA GLY A 74 9.63 -7.14 -6.72
C GLY A 74 10.85 -6.74 -7.55
N VAL A 75 10.67 -6.06 -8.69
CA VAL A 75 11.77 -5.71 -9.58
C VAL A 75 12.54 -4.55 -8.96
N PRO A 76 13.79 -4.74 -8.50
CA PRO A 76 14.57 -3.65 -7.96
C PRO A 76 15.06 -2.74 -9.07
N ARG A 77 15.02 -1.43 -8.82
CA ARG A 77 15.50 -0.38 -9.72
C ARG A 77 16.39 0.59 -8.96
N SER A 78 17.34 1.21 -9.65
CA SER A 78 17.97 2.42 -9.11
C SER A 78 16.92 3.53 -9.09
N GLY A 79 16.71 4.20 -7.96
CA GLY A 79 15.75 5.31 -7.89
C GLY A 79 16.17 6.53 -8.72
N ASP A 80 17.47 6.64 -9.04
CA ASP A 80 18.03 7.71 -9.87
C ASP A 80 17.70 7.56 -11.37
N ASP A 81 17.35 6.34 -11.81
CA ASP A 81 17.17 5.99 -13.23
C ASP A 81 15.69 5.93 -13.66
N VAL A 82 14.78 6.33 -12.77
CA VAL A 82 13.32 6.20 -12.95
C VAL A 82 12.62 7.54 -12.73
N VAL A 83 11.60 7.81 -13.56
CA VAL A 83 10.63 8.88 -13.32
C VAL A 83 9.33 8.31 -12.75
N LEU A 84 8.92 8.86 -11.61
CA LEU A 84 7.61 8.63 -11.01
C LEU A 84 6.63 9.68 -11.56
N LYS A 85 5.80 9.28 -12.53
CA LYS A 85 4.86 10.17 -13.21
C LYS A 85 3.53 10.22 -12.46
N VAL A 86 3.20 11.40 -11.95
CA VAL A 86 1.90 11.72 -11.36
C VAL A 86 1.04 12.35 -12.45
N VAL A 87 0.18 11.54 -13.06
CA VAL A 87 -0.66 11.94 -14.19
C VAL A 87 -1.80 12.88 -13.81
N GLU A 88 -2.42 13.51 -14.80
CA GLU A 88 -3.54 14.44 -14.61
C GLU A 88 -4.76 13.80 -13.92
N ASP A 89 -4.95 12.49 -14.10
CA ASP A 89 -5.99 11.70 -13.41
C ASP A 89 -5.83 11.71 -11.87
N ALA A 90 -4.66 12.09 -11.34
CA ALA A 90 -4.42 12.26 -9.91
C ALA A 90 -4.96 13.61 -9.37
N TRP A 91 -5.39 14.55 -10.21
CA TRP A 91 -5.91 15.84 -9.74
C TRP A 91 -7.16 15.65 -8.85
N SER A 92 -7.15 16.28 -7.68
CA SER A 92 -8.25 16.16 -6.71
C SER A 92 -8.54 17.47 -5.99
N ASP A 93 -9.79 17.92 -6.07
CA ASP A 93 -10.28 19.05 -5.27
C ASP A 93 -10.47 18.67 -3.78
N ALA A 94 -10.51 17.37 -3.47
CA ALA A 94 -10.76 16.89 -2.10
C ALA A 94 -9.65 17.30 -1.11
N THR A 95 -8.45 17.61 -1.59
CA THR A 95 -7.34 18.05 -0.75
C THR A 95 -7.52 19.47 -0.20
N GLU A 96 -8.47 20.25 -0.72
CA GLU A 96 -8.81 21.56 -0.14
C GLU A 96 -9.32 21.43 1.31
N ALA A 97 -9.95 20.30 1.64
CA ALA A 97 -10.44 20.01 2.99
C ALA A 97 -9.37 19.42 3.93
N VAL A 98 -8.17 19.13 3.43
CA VAL A 98 -7.09 18.54 4.21
C VAL A 98 -6.37 19.64 5.00
N PRO A 99 -6.17 19.47 6.32
CA PRO A 99 -5.37 20.39 7.13
C PRO A 99 -3.99 20.64 6.50
N GLU A 100 -3.46 21.85 6.66
CA GLU A 100 -2.19 22.33 6.08
C GLU A 100 -2.17 22.49 4.55
N ILE A 101 -2.93 21.71 3.77
CA ILE A 101 -2.96 21.82 2.30
C ILE A 101 -3.84 22.98 1.83
N GLY A 102 -5.13 22.97 2.16
CA GLY A 102 -6.05 24.08 1.89
C GLY A 102 -6.27 24.45 0.41
N GLN A 103 -5.91 23.58 -0.54
CA GLN A 103 -6.12 23.75 -1.99
C GLN A 103 -6.24 22.39 -2.72
N PRO A 104 -6.82 22.36 -3.93
CA PRO A 104 -6.71 21.21 -4.84
C PRO A 104 -5.26 20.87 -5.17
N THR A 105 -4.95 19.59 -5.36
CA THR A 105 -3.59 19.10 -5.63
C THR A 105 -3.61 17.87 -6.54
N TYR A 106 -2.44 17.46 -7.03
CA TYR A 106 -2.24 16.12 -7.57
C TYR A 106 -2.07 15.13 -6.41
N PHE A 107 -3.07 14.29 -6.18
CA PHE A 107 -3.22 13.45 -5.01
C PHE A 107 -3.06 11.97 -5.33
N LEU A 108 -2.09 11.32 -4.67
CA LEU A 108 -1.90 9.87 -4.70
C LEU A 108 -2.42 9.30 -3.37
N PRO A 109 -3.55 8.58 -3.38
CA PRO A 109 -4.14 8.04 -2.16
C PRO A 109 -3.31 6.90 -1.56
N GLN A 110 -3.34 6.76 -0.24
CA GLN A 110 -2.74 5.62 0.45
C GLN A 110 -3.42 4.29 0.07
N SER A 111 -4.70 4.33 -0.31
CA SER A 111 -5.43 3.18 -0.88
C SER A 111 -5.17 3.13 -2.39
N GLN A 112 -4.85 1.96 -2.92
CA GLN A 112 -4.50 1.83 -4.33
C GLN A 112 -5.64 2.25 -5.27
N ASP A 113 -5.34 3.19 -6.17
CA ASP A 113 -6.12 3.48 -7.38
C ASP A 113 -5.33 3.00 -8.60
N GLN A 114 -5.85 1.99 -9.29
CA GLN A 114 -5.15 1.30 -10.39
C GLN A 114 -4.85 2.20 -11.60
N ARG A 115 -5.44 3.41 -11.67
CA ARG A 115 -5.25 4.34 -12.79
C ARG A 115 -3.99 5.21 -12.65
N ILE A 116 -3.41 5.26 -11.45
CA ILE A 116 -2.30 6.16 -11.11
C ILE A 116 -1.22 5.40 -10.34
N ILE A 117 -0.03 5.98 -10.26
CA ILE A 117 1.09 5.38 -9.54
C ILE A 117 0.78 5.33 -8.04
N TRP A 118 1.16 4.24 -7.38
CA TRP A 118 0.88 4.00 -5.97
C TRP A 118 2.19 3.84 -5.18
N PRO A 119 2.77 4.97 -4.71
CA PRO A 119 4.07 4.97 -4.05
C PRO A 119 3.99 4.67 -2.56
N GLY A 120 5.01 3.97 -2.07
CA GLY A 120 5.23 3.67 -0.66
C GLY A 120 6.70 3.43 -0.36
N TRP A 121 6.96 2.70 0.71
CA TRP A 121 8.28 2.19 1.06
C TRP A 121 8.20 0.77 1.58
N ASP A 122 9.27 0.02 1.34
CA ASP A 122 9.46 -1.29 1.93
C ASP A 122 10.83 -1.35 2.60
N THR A 123 10.78 -1.56 3.92
CA THR A 123 11.94 -1.65 4.81
C THR A 123 12.13 -3.07 5.34
N GLN A 124 11.24 -4.02 5.01
CA GLN A 124 11.27 -5.39 5.52
C GLN A 124 12.62 -6.08 5.28
N PRO A 125 13.26 -5.97 4.09
CA PRO A 125 14.55 -6.63 3.86
C PRO A 125 15.72 -6.05 4.65
N ALA A 126 15.59 -4.86 5.26
CA ALA A 126 16.61 -4.34 6.17
C ALA A 126 16.77 -5.25 7.42
N ARG A 127 15.76 -6.05 7.77
CA ARG A 127 15.85 -7.04 8.85
C ARG A 127 16.98 -8.06 8.63
N ASP A 128 17.30 -8.40 7.39
CA ASP A 128 18.39 -9.34 7.07
C ASP A 128 19.75 -8.85 7.60
N GLY A 129 19.93 -7.53 7.65
CA GLY A 129 21.12 -6.89 8.22
C GLY A 129 21.04 -6.64 9.73
N GLY A 130 19.94 -7.02 10.39
CA GLY A 130 19.71 -6.77 11.82
C GLY A 130 19.18 -5.37 12.15
N PHE A 131 18.56 -4.69 11.18
CA PHE A 131 17.95 -3.38 11.39
C PHE A 131 16.46 -3.52 11.76
N ASP A 132 16.10 -3.06 12.96
CA ASP A 132 14.75 -3.19 13.54
C ASP A 132 13.89 -1.91 13.42
N ASN A 133 14.47 -0.84 12.89
CA ASN A 133 13.82 0.42 12.55
C ASN A 133 14.55 1.06 11.36
N VAL A 134 13.91 1.97 10.63
CA VAL A 134 14.54 2.73 9.55
C VAL A 134 14.01 4.16 9.57
N ASP A 135 14.91 5.14 9.56
CA ASP A 135 14.61 6.55 9.35
C ASP A 135 14.88 6.91 7.89
N LEU A 136 13.89 7.46 7.18
CA LEU A 136 14.05 7.97 5.82
C LEU A 136 14.25 9.49 5.88
N GLU A 137 15.51 9.94 5.75
CA GLU A 137 15.89 11.37 5.73
C GLU A 137 15.72 11.93 4.32
N PHE A 138 14.90 12.98 4.18
CA PHE A 138 14.75 13.77 2.96
C PHE A 138 15.77 14.90 2.97
N ALA A 139 17.02 14.58 2.63
CA ALA A 139 18.14 15.54 2.65
C ALA A 139 17.91 16.77 1.76
N GLU A 140 17.25 16.60 0.63
CA GLU A 140 16.85 17.71 -0.27
C GLU A 140 15.50 17.42 -0.91
N VAL A 141 14.61 18.42 -0.89
CA VAL A 141 13.32 18.42 -1.60
C VAL A 141 13.24 19.71 -2.40
N SER A 142 13.08 19.59 -3.72
CA SER A 142 13.01 20.72 -4.64
C SER A 142 11.91 20.49 -5.68
N GLY A 143 11.18 21.54 -6.03
CA GLY A 143 10.12 21.50 -7.04
C GLY A 143 9.35 22.81 -7.13
N PRO A 144 8.37 22.91 -8.04
CA PRO A 144 7.59 24.13 -8.28
C PRO A 144 6.59 24.47 -7.17
N GLY A 145 6.20 23.50 -6.35
CA GLY A 145 5.22 23.66 -5.27
C GLY A 145 5.60 22.92 -3.99
N SER A 146 4.65 22.83 -3.06
CA SER A 146 4.77 22.04 -1.84
C SER A 146 4.42 20.58 -2.11
N VAL A 147 5.11 19.68 -1.40
CA VAL A 147 4.80 18.25 -1.36
C VAL A 147 4.30 17.93 0.03
N TYR A 148 3.20 17.19 0.14
CA TYR A 148 2.65 16.75 1.41
C TYR A 148 2.64 15.23 1.48
N VAL A 149 3.01 14.69 2.65
CA VAL A 149 3.01 13.25 2.93
C VAL A 149 2.31 13.02 4.26
N PHE A 150 1.23 12.24 4.23
CA PHE A 150 0.36 12.09 5.39
C PHE A 150 -0.49 10.83 5.31
N GLU A 151 -1.09 10.45 6.42
CA GLU A 151 -1.99 9.31 6.50
C GLU A 151 -3.40 9.73 6.88
N THR A 152 -4.35 9.02 6.31
CA THR A 152 -5.70 8.91 6.83
C THR A 152 -5.74 7.69 7.74
N SER A 153 -6.00 7.91 9.02
CA SER A 153 -6.06 6.87 10.04
C SER A 153 -7.44 6.80 10.68
N GLY A 154 -7.79 5.59 11.16
CA GLY A 154 -9.03 5.32 11.89
C GLY A 154 -10.27 5.82 11.17
N PHE A 155 -10.93 6.81 11.75
CA PHE A 155 -12.22 7.33 11.29
C PHE A 155 -12.09 8.66 10.54
N GLY A 156 -11.16 8.71 9.58
CA GLY A 156 -10.92 9.89 8.75
C GLY A 156 -10.04 10.94 9.41
N GLY A 157 -9.32 10.56 10.48
CA GLY A 157 -8.29 11.40 11.06
C GLY A 157 -7.13 11.56 10.09
N ILE A 158 -6.54 12.75 10.04
CA ILE A 158 -5.38 13.03 9.19
C ILE A 158 -4.19 13.27 10.11
N GLN A 159 -3.08 12.60 9.83
CA GLN A 159 -1.84 12.71 10.60
C GLN A 159 -0.62 12.82 9.67
N ALA A 160 0.33 13.65 10.06
CA ALA A 160 1.64 13.67 9.43
C ALA A 160 2.39 12.35 9.69
N VAL A 161 3.26 11.98 8.76
CA VAL A 161 4.18 10.83 8.91
C VAL A 161 5.62 11.26 9.17
N THR A 162 5.87 12.57 9.18
CA THR A 162 7.18 13.15 9.48
C THR A 162 7.40 13.27 10.98
N ASP A 163 8.65 13.22 11.42
CA ASP A 163 9.04 13.38 12.81
C ASP A 163 8.75 14.80 13.35
N SER A 164 8.71 15.80 12.47
CA SER A 164 8.36 17.18 12.85
C SER A 164 6.87 17.34 13.16
N GLY A 165 6.03 16.40 12.71
CA GLY A 165 4.58 16.48 12.78
C GLY A 165 3.95 17.37 11.71
N SER A 166 4.73 17.87 10.75
CA SER A 166 4.26 18.62 9.58
C SER A 166 3.82 17.69 8.45
N MET A 167 2.71 17.97 7.80
CA MET A 167 2.34 17.24 6.58
C MET A 167 3.19 17.68 5.39
N GLU A 168 3.65 18.92 5.36
CA GLU A 168 4.53 19.42 4.31
C GLU A 168 5.93 18.80 4.44
N LEU A 169 6.37 18.14 3.38
CA LEU A 169 7.66 17.48 3.28
C LEU A 169 8.69 18.49 2.74
N THR A 170 9.59 18.92 3.63
CA THR A 170 10.65 19.88 3.30
C THR A 170 12.04 19.26 3.46
N SER A 171 13.06 19.94 2.97
CA SER A 171 14.45 19.47 3.12
C SER A 171 14.83 19.37 4.60
N GLY A 172 15.33 18.22 5.01
CA GLY A 172 15.69 17.88 6.39
C GLY A 172 14.60 17.15 7.17
N GLU A 173 13.42 16.92 6.59
CA GLU A 173 12.39 16.07 7.20
C GLU A 173 12.82 14.60 7.26
N VAL A 174 12.29 13.89 8.25
CA VAL A 174 12.54 12.46 8.47
C VAL A 174 11.21 11.75 8.61
N ILE A 175 11.04 10.61 7.94
CA ILE A 175 9.96 9.67 8.18
C ILE A 175 10.52 8.47 8.95
N ASN A 176 10.09 8.29 10.20
CA ASN A 176 10.45 7.11 11.00
C ASN A 176 9.53 5.91 10.68
N GLN A 177 10.13 4.79 10.29
CA GLN A 177 9.49 3.48 10.24
C GLN A 177 9.96 2.67 11.46
N PRO A 178 9.15 2.59 12.53
CA PRO A 178 9.58 2.06 13.83
C PRO A 178 9.83 0.56 13.83
N ASN A 179 9.24 -0.16 12.87
CA ASN A 179 9.44 -1.58 12.65
C ASN A 179 9.45 -1.85 11.15
N PRO A 180 10.36 -2.70 10.62
CA PRO A 180 10.40 -2.98 9.20
C PRO A 180 9.06 -3.49 8.69
N ALA A 181 8.58 -2.80 7.66
CA ALA A 181 7.26 -2.93 7.10
C ALA A 181 7.24 -2.43 5.66
N HIS A 182 6.23 -2.88 4.92
CA HIS A 182 5.79 -2.37 3.64
C HIS A 182 4.66 -1.38 3.91
N ARG A 183 4.80 -0.09 3.57
CA ARG A 183 3.79 0.92 3.90
C ARG A 183 3.52 1.91 2.76
N HIS A 184 2.24 2.22 2.58
CA HIS A 184 1.75 3.25 1.67
C HIS A 184 1.02 4.35 2.43
N VAL A 185 1.19 5.58 1.96
CA VAL A 185 0.64 6.79 2.57
C VAL A 185 0.10 7.71 1.49
N ASN A 186 -0.58 8.79 1.87
CA ASN A 186 -1.06 9.77 0.91
C ASN A 186 0.07 10.72 0.54
N TRP A 187 0.16 11.02 -0.75
CA TRP A 187 1.03 12.07 -1.29
C TRP A 187 0.18 13.13 -1.98
N ALA A 188 0.55 14.39 -1.84
CA ALA A 188 -0.08 15.50 -2.56
C ALA A 188 0.96 16.49 -3.08
N PHE A 189 0.85 16.87 -4.34
CA PHE A 189 1.73 17.87 -4.97
C PHE A 189 0.90 19.09 -5.37
N SER A 190 1.27 20.27 -4.88
CA SER A 190 0.43 21.46 -5.06
C SER A 190 0.48 22.06 -6.45
N GLU A 191 1.55 21.83 -7.20
CA GLU A 191 1.79 22.43 -8.52
C GLU A 191 2.30 21.38 -9.51
N ALA A 192 1.96 21.53 -10.78
CA ALA A 192 2.51 20.71 -11.86
C ALA A 192 4.00 21.05 -12.10
N GLY A 193 4.77 20.06 -12.55
CA GLY A 193 6.18 20.19 -12.93
C GLY A 193 7.07 19.11 -12.31
N THR A 194 8.38 19.31 -12.40
CA THR A 194 9.36 18.32 -11.93
C THR A 194 9.77 18.60 -10.49
N TYR A 195 9.65 17.57 -9.66
CA TYR A 195 10.17 17.55 -8.29
C TYR A 195 11.33 16.56 -8.20
N THR A 196 12.28 16.86 -7.33
CA THR A 196 13.41 15.99 -7.00
C THR A 196 13.52 15.85 -5.49
N MET A 197 13.72 14.62 -5.01
CA MET A 197 13.87 14.31 -3.59
C MET A 197 15.12 13.46 -3.39
N THR A 198 16.13 14.01 -2.71
CA THR A 198 17.32 13.24 -2.32
C THR A 198 17.09 12.62 -0.94
N VAL A 199 17.10 11.30 -0.87
CA VAL A 199 16.74 10.53 0.33
C VAL A 199 17.91 9.65 0.78
N ARG A 200 18.03 9.44 2.09
CA ARG A 200 18.93 8.47 2.75
C ARG A 200 18.16 7.67 3.78
N ALA A 201 18.51 6.40 3.93
CA ALA A 201 18.03 5.56 5.02
C ALA A 201 19.06 5.54 6.15
N HIS A 202 18.60 5.67 7.40
CA HIS A 202 19.42 5.56 8.61
C HIS A 202 18.85 4.52 9.56
N SER A 203 19.73 3.77 10.21
CA SER A 203 19.36 2.86 11.30
C SER A 203 20.61 2.49 12.09
N ASN A 204 20.50 2.41 13.42
CA ASN A 204 21.60 1.99 14.30
C ASN A 204 22.95 2.71 14.09
N GLY A 205 22.92 3.97 13.63
CA GLY A 205 24.11 4.76 13.32
C GLY A 205 24.74 4.48 11.94
N GLU A 206 24.16 3.57 11.15
CA GLU A 206 24.49 3.37 9.74
C GLU A 206 23.70 4.30 8.83
N THR A 207 24.17 4.47 7.60
CA THR A 207 23.56 5.32 6.58
C THR A 207 23.74 4.67 5.22
N SER A 208 22.67 4.61 4.45
CA SER A 208 22.70 4.07 3.09
C SER A 208 23.43 4.99 2.10
N ASN A 209 23.53 4.55 0.85
CA ASN A 209 23.71 5.47 -0.28
C ASN A 209 22.58 6.51 -0.31
N ALA A 210 22.87 7.68 -0.89
CA ALA A 210 21.86 8.68 -1.21
C ALA A 210 21.28 8.39 -2.60
N VAL A 211 19.97 8.57 -2.76
CA VAL A 211 19.25 8.40 -4.04
C VAL A 211 18.40 9.64 -4.29
N THR A 212 18.43 10.18 -5.51
CA THR A 212 17.62 11.32 -5.93
C THR A 212 16.46 10.84 -6.81
N TYR A 213 15.27 10.79 -6.23
CA TYR A 213 14.05 10.41 -6.92
C TYR A 213 13.47 11.58 -7.71
N THR A 214 13.12 11.33 -8.97
CA THR A 214 12.49 12.33 -9.86
C THR A 214 11.01 12.04 -10.01
N TRP A 215 10.20 13.05 -9.71
CA TRP A 215 8.75 13.02 -9.89
C TRP A 215 8.35 14.01 -10.97
N GLU A 216 7.57 13.57 -11.94
CA GLU A 216 6.95 14.46 -12.91
C GLU A 216 5.46 14.57 -12.61
N VAL A 217 4.99 15.77 -12.30
CA VAL A 217 3.61 16.01 -11.87
C VAL A 217 2.83 16.76 -12.94
N GLY A 218 1.65 16.24 -13.28
CA GLY A 218 0.81 16.72 -14.37
C GLY A 218 1.49 16.60 -15.73
N ASP A 219 1.00 17.40 -16.68
CA ASP A 219 1.53 17.48 -18.04
C ASP A 219 2.92 18.12 -18.15
N GLY A 220 3.67 18.19 -17.04
CA GLY A 220 5.12 18.43 -16.99
C GLY A 220 5.57 19.56 -17.91
N GLY A 221 5.58 20.80 -17.41
CA GLY A 221 5.98 21.96 -18.19
C GLY A 221 7.33 21.81 -18.89
N ASP A 222 7.30 21.39 -20.15
CA ASP A 222 8.39 21.52 -21.09
C ASP A 222 8.04 22.64 -22.07
N ALA A 223 8.87 23.67 -22.08
CA ALA A 223 8.74 24.84 -22.92
C ALA A 223 9.08 24.53 -24.39
N SER A 224 8.31 23.67 -25.05
CA SER A 224 8.13 23.70 -26.51
C SER A 224 7.02 22.78 -26.99
N THR A 225 5.80 23.30 -27.13
CA THR A 225 5.10 23.26 -28.42
C THR A 225 4.09 24.41 -28.47
N ALA A 226 4.48 25.49 -29.16
CA ALA A 226 3.51 26.30 -29.86
C ALA A 226 2.88 25.43 -30.96
N ASP A 227 1.63 25.05 -30.78
CA ASP A 227 0.53 25.29 -31.71
C ASP A 227 -0.61 24.30 -31.42
N ARG A 228 -1.66 24.80 -30.78
CA ARG A 228 -3.04 24.58 -31.21
C ARG A 228 -3.89 25.65 -30.56
N SER A 229 -4.02 26.72 -31.32
CA SER A 229 -5.05 27.75 -31.12
C SER A 229 -6.41 27.11 -30.86
N ALA A 230 -7.11 27.69 -29.90
CA ALA A 230 -8.51 27.45 -29.61
C ALA A 230 -9.35 27.33 -30.89
N ASP A 231 -10.18 26.29 -30.96
CA ASP A 231 -11.40 26.32 -31.75
C ASP A 231 -12.58 26.02 -30.83
N THR A 232 -13.28 27.10 -30.50
CA THR A 232 -14.59 27.10 -29.85
C THR A 232 -15.63 26.66 -30.87
N GLY A 233 -16.04 25.39 -30.81
CA GLY A 233 -17.10 24.83 -31.63
C GLY A 233 -18.28 24.35 -30.79
N GLU A 234 -19.16 25.28 -30.44
CA GLU A 234 -20.48 25.03 -29.88
C GLU A 234 -21.39 24.39 -30.94
N VAL A 235 -21.91 23.17 -30.71
CA VAL A 235 -23.06 22.65 -31.48
C VAL A 235 -23.92 21.67 -30.68
N ASN A 236 -25.03 22.21 -30.19
CA ASN A 236 -26.39 21.68 -30.14
C ASN A 236 -26.62 20.17 -30.00
N ASN A 237 -27.13 19.80 -28.81
CA ASN A 237 -28.01 18.66 -28.61
C ASN A 237 -29.37 18.93 -29.29
N ASP A 238 -29.81 18.04 -30.18
CA ASP A 238 -31.22 17.79 -30.42
C ASP A 238 -31.45 16.32 -30.82
N GLN A 239 -32.53 15.78 -30.25
CA GLN A 239 -32.98 14.40 -30.23
C GLN A 239 -33.39 13.86 -31.62
N GLU A 240 -33.31 12.54 -31.82
CA GLU A 240 -34.53 11.79 -32.18
C GLU A 240 -34.44 10.29 -31.88
N ALA A 241 -35.44 9.82 -31.13
CA ALA A 241 -35.76 8.41 -30.95
C ALA A 241 -36.55 7.90 -32.15
N THR A 242 -36.20 6.74 -32.69
CA THR A 242 -37.18 5.93 -33.44
C THR A 242 -37.11 4.46 -33.02
N ASN A 243 -38.30 3.95 -32.76
CA ASN A 243 -38.64 2.63 -32.25
C ASN A 243 -39.15 1.80 -33.43
N ALA A 244 -38.62 0.58 -33.65
CA ALA A 244 -39.22 -0.40 -34.56
C ALA A 244 -38.82 -1.85 -34.23
N GLN A 245 -39.59 -2.44 -33.32
CA GLN A 245 -40.21 -3.77 -33.35
C GLN A 245 -39.56 -4.99 -34.07
N ARG A 246 -39.31 -6.01 -33.23
CA ARG A 246 -39.10 -7.48 -33.35
C ARG A 246 -39.67 -8.24 -34.58
N PRO A 247 -39.12 -9.44 -34.90
CA PRO A 247 -39.60 -10.69 -34.26
C PRO A 247 -38.46 -11.65 -33.85
N ALA A 248 -38.40 -12.11 -32.59
CA ALA A 248 -38.72 -13.48 -32.14
C ALA A 248 -38.36 -14.59 -33.13
N ASP A 249 -37.24 -15.28 -32.87
CA ASP A 249 -37.17 -16.71 -33.10
C ASP A 249 -36.51 -17.43 -31.91
N LYS A 250 -37.04 -18.61 -31.63
CA LYS A 250 -36.74 -19.48 -30.50
C LYS A 250 -35.66 -20.50 -30.88
N GLY A 251 -34.83 -20.84 -29.90
CA GLY A 251 -33.92 -22.00 -29.92
C GLY A 251 -32.52 -21.51 -29.54
N GLY A 252 -31.90 -21.89 -28.43
CA GLY A 252 -32.06 -23.08 -27.61
C GLY A 252 -30.67 -23.67 -27.43
N ALA A 253 -30.04 -23.42 -26.29
CA ALA A 253 -29.07 -24.29 -25.61
C ALA A 253 -28.44 -23.50 -24.46
N ALA A 254 -29.03 -23.63 -23.27
CA ALA A 254 -28.32 -23.42 -22.04
C ALA A 254 -27.23 -24.50 -21.96
N ALA A 255 -25.96 -24.10 -21.85
CA ALA A 255 -24.93 -24.96 -21.32
C ALA A 255 -25.16 -25.02 -19.80
N ALA A 256 -26.10 -25.88 -19.39
CA ALA A 256 -26.12 -26.42 -18.05
C ALA A 256 -24.88 -27.31 -17.95
N ASP A 257 -23.86 -26.82 -17.25
CA ASP A 257 -22.75 -27.69 -16.92
C ASP A 257 -23.28 -28.76 -15.96
N LYS A 258 -23.02 -30.00 -16.33
CA LYS A 258 -23.58 -31.15 -15.65
C LYS A 258 -22.81 -31.31 -14.35
N SER A 259 -23.54 -31.24 -13.25
CA SER A 259 -23.19 -31.97 -12.03
C SER A 259 -23.10 -33.47 -12.37
N GLY A 260 -21.91 -33.87 -12.82
CA GLY A 260 -21.49 -35.25 -12.85
C GLY A 260 -21.18 -35.66 -11.43
N ALA A 261 -22.13 -36.35 -10.79
CA ALA A 261 -21.80 -37.23 -9.69
C ALA A 261 -20.88 -38.33 -10.24
N SER A 262 -19.57 -38.17 -10.02
CA SER A 262 -18.56 -39.18 -10.30
C SER A 262 -17.65 -39.32 -9.09
N GLY A 263 -17.93 -40.34 -8.27
CA GLY A 263 -16.99 -40.95 -7.34
C GLY A 263 -16.53 -40.09 -6.17
N ASP A 264 -16.34 -40.72 -5.01
CA ASP A 264 -15.50 -40.20 -3.94
C ASP A 264 -14.03 -40.19 -4.41
N GLU A 265 -13.70 -39.37 -5.40
CA GLU A 265 -12.33 -38.86 -5.58
C GLU A 265 -12.20 -37.71 -4.59
N GLU A 266 -11.28 -37.86 -3.63
CA GLU A 266 -10.92 -36.83 -2.67
C GLU A 266 -10.62 -35.53 -3.43
N CYS A 267 -11.53 -34.57 -3.38
CA CYS A 267 -11.35 -33.33 -4.10
C CYS A 267 -10.13 -32.62 -3.53
N THR A 268 -9.11 -32.43 -4.36
CA THR A 268 -7.91 -31.69 -3.98
C THR A 268 -8.12 -30.20 -4.27
N PRO A 269 -8.07 -29.31 -3.27
CA PRO A 269 -8.23 -27.88 -3.50
C PRO A 269 -7.18 -27.33 -4.46
N GLY A 270 -7.62 -26.43 -5.34
CA GLY A 270 -6.72 -25.73 -6.27
C GLY A 270 -6.01 -24.54 -5.65
N MET A 271 -6.41 -24.11 -4.44
CA MET A 271 -5.71 -23.12 -3.65
C MET A 271 -5.59 -23.59 -2.20
N THR A 272 -4.52 -23.18 -1.53
CA THR A 272 -4.31 -23.39 -0.09
C THR A 272 -3.99 -22.03 0.53
N PRO A 273 -4.94 -21.41 1.26
CA PRO A 273 -4.67 -20.11 1.88
C PRO A 273 -3.49 -20.18 2.85
N GLN A 274 -2.67 -19.14 2.83
CA GLN A 274 -1.44 -19.05 3.63
C GLN A 274 -1.27 -17.66 4.21
N ILE A 275 -0.66 -17.57 5.39
CA ILE A 275 -0.19 -16.31 5.97
C ILE A 275 1.27 -16.11 5.57
N LYS A 276 1.55 -15.06 4.81
CA LYS A 276 2.89 -14.52 4.65
C LYS A 276 3.26 -13.80 5.95
N ASP A 277 4.18 -14.39 6.71
CA ASP A 277 4.72 -13.83 7.94
C ASP A 277 6.05 -13.11 7.64
N ASP A 278 6.01 -11.77 7.69
CA ASP A 278 7.17 -10.91 7.47
C ASP A 278 7.84 -10.46 8.79
N THR A 279 7.50 -11.08 9.92
CA THR A 279 8.21 -10.87 11.20
C THR A 279 9.56 -11.57 11.23
N VAL A 280 9.79 -12.47 10.28
CA VAL A 280 11.01 -13.24 10.09
C VAL A 280 11.57 -12.98 8.69
N SER A 281 12.88 -13.16 8.52
CA SER A 281 13.54 -12.98 7.23
C SER A 281 14.40 -14.21 6.86
N PRO A 282 14.27 -14.75 5.62
CA PRO A 282 13.25 -14.38 4.63
C PRO A 282 11.84 -14.66 5.16
N SER A 283 10.84 -13.99 4.58
CA SER A 283 9.44 -14.18 4.97
C SER A 283 9.01 -15.64 4.85
N GLN A 284 8.13 -16.04 5.76
CA GLN A 284 7.66 -17.43 5.83
C GLN A 284 6.19 -17.51 5.44
N TRP A 285 5.87 -18.46 4.55
CA TRP A 285 4.49 -18.82 4.27
C TRP A 285 4.04 -19.89 5.25
N ARG A 286 3.07 -19.55 6.10
CA ARG A 286 2.49 -20.43 7.11
C ARG A 286 1.08 -20.81 6.70
N ASP A 287 0.61 -21.96 7.19
CA ASP A 287 -0.78 -22.36 6.99
C ASP A 287 -1.72 -21.30 7.58
N ALA A 288 -2.76 -20.92 6.83
CA ALA A 288 -3.76 -19.98 7.32
C ALA A 288 -4.86 -20.69 8.11
N ASP A 289 -5.11 -21.98 7.87
CA ASP A 289 -6.18 -22.67 8.60
C ASP A 289 -5.78 -22.86 10.07
N GLY A 290 -6.61 -22.33 10.97
CA GLY A 290 -6.32 -22.28 12.41
C GLY A 290 -5.35 -21.18 12.84
N ALA A 291 -4.90 -20.30 11.93
CA ALA A 291 -4.06 -19.16 12.29
C ALA A 291 -4.78 -18.25 13.30
N THR A 292 -4.08 -17.89 14.39
CA THR A 292 -4.65 -17.07 15.47
C THR A 292 -4.03 -15.67 15.49
N PHE A 293 -4.86 -14.65 15.32
CA PHE A 293 -4.49 -13.23 15.47
C PHE A 293 -5.00 -12.71 16.81
N TYR A 294 -4.10 -12.14 17.62
CA TYR A 294 -4.46 -11.56 18.91
C TYR A 294 -4.50 -10.03 18.81
N LEU A 295 -5.66 -9.47 19.14
CA LEU A 295 -5.88 -8.03 19.23
C LEU A 295 -5.77 -7.61 20.69
N SER A 296 -4.64 -6.98 21.03
CA SER A 296 -4.39 -6.44 22.37
C SER A 296 -5.25 -5.21 22.68
N ASP A 297 -5.19 -4.69 23.91
CA ASP A 297 -5.89 -3.45 24.27
C ASP A 297 -5.48 -2.24 23.41
N LYS A 298 -4.32 -2.30 22.74
CA LYS A 298 -3.89 -1.25 21.79
C LYS A 298 -4.73 -1.20 20.51
N SER A 299 -5.46 -2.25 20.17
CA SER A 299 -6.38 -2.26 19.02
C SER A 299 -7.72 -1.60 19.33
N SER A 300 -7.94 -1.17 20.58
CA SER A 300 -9.16 -0.52 21.05
C SER A 300 -9.37 0.83 20.35
N VAL A 301 -10.56 1.02 19.80
CA VAL A 301 -10.97 2.26 19.10
C VAL A 301 -12.37 2.69 19.54
N ASP A 302 -12.65 3.99 19.49
CA ASP A 302 -13.99 4.54 19.72
C ASP A 302 -14.59 5.00 18.39
N LEU A 303 -15.54 4.23 17.88
CA LEU A 303 -16.23 4.47 16.61
C LEU A 303 -17.16 5.69 16.75
N PRO A 304 -16.96 6.79 16.00
CA PRO A 304 -17.81 7.98 16.09
C PRO A 304 -19.20 7.76 15.48
N GLN A 305 -19.35 6.73 14.64
CA GLN A 305 -20.59 6.32 13.98
C GLN A 305 -20.55 4.80 13.73
N GLU A 306 -21.67 4.21 13.34
CA GLU A 306 -21.70 2.80 12.96
C GLU A 306 -20.83 2.52 11.72
N VAL A 307 -20.19 1.36 11.70
CA VAL A 307 -19.42 0.83 10.57
C VAL A 307 -20.03 -0.51 10.20
N GLY A 308 -20.89 -0.49 9.18
CA GLY A 308 -21.66 -1.65 8.77
C GLY A 308 -22.53 -2.19 9.92
N PRO A 309 -22.35 -3.46 10.35
CA PRO A 309 -23.10 -4.01 11.46
C PRO A 309 -22.52 -3.65 12.83
N VAL A 310 -21.33 -3.03 12.89
CA VAL A 310 -20.67 -2.65 14.14
C VAL A 310 -21.21 -1.28 14.59
N PRO A 311 -21.86 -1.18 15.78
CA PRO A 311 -22.42 0.07 16.25
C PRO A 311 -21.33 1.08 16.63
N ALA A 312 -21.71 2.36 16.72
CA ALA A 312 -20.86 3.40 17.27
C ALA A 312 -20.46 3.10 18.74
N GLY A 313 -19.31 3.63 19.17
CA GLY A 313 -18.70 3.41 20.48
C GLY A 313 -17.52 2.45 20.43
N GLN A 314 -17.24 1.80 21.56
CA GLN A 314 -16.08 0.92 21.74
C GLN A 314 -16.07 -0.26 20.74
N ALA A 315 -14.96 -0.40 20.02
CA ALA A 315 -14.64 -1.53 19.14
C ALA A 315 -13.15 -1.88 19.19
N TRP A 316 -12.74 -2.90 18.44
CA TRP A 316 -11.34 -3.31 18.26
C TRP A 316 -11.01 -3.46 16.79
N MET A 317 -9.82 -3.05 16.38
CA MET A 317 -9.50 -2.89 14.97
C MET A 317 -8.07 -3.29 14.62
N ILE A 318 -7.91 -4.06 13.53
CA ILE A 318 -6.68 -4.08 12.74
C ILE A 318 -6.88 -3.05 11.64
N GLY A 319 -6.17 -1.92 11.73
CA GLY A 319 -6.31 -0.83 10.78
C GLY A 319 -5.51 -1.04 9.49
N SER A 320 -5.88 -0.30 8.45
CA SER A 320 -5.07 -0.18 7.22
C SER A 320 -3.72 0.49 7.49
N THR A 321 -3.57 1.16 8.64
CA THR A 321 -2.32 1.72 9.14
C THR A 321 -1.81 0.87 10.30
N GLN A 322 -0.52 0.55 10.27
CA GLN A 322 0.12 -0.25 11.30
C GLN A 322 0.08 0.44 12.68
N VAL A 323 -0.21 -0.34 13.71
CA VAL A 323 -0.13 0.08 15.12
C VAL A 323 0.78 -0.91 15.86
N ASP A 324 1.83 -0.41 16.50
CA ASP A 324 2.75 -1.25 17.28
C ASP A 324 1.99 -2.02 18.39
N GLY A 325 2.16 -3.34 18.44
CA GLY A 325 1.46 -4.25 19.35
C GLY A 325 0.04 -4.64 18.90
N VAL A 326 -0.28 -4.39 17.63
CA VAL A 326 -1.45 -4.93 16.93
C VAL A 326 -0.93 -5.66 15.68
N PRO A 327 -1.37 -6.89 15.38
CA PRO A 327 -0.96 -7.57 14.16
C PRO A 327 -1.53 -6.83 12.95
N TRP A 328 -0.69 -6.50 11.97
CA TRP A 328 -1.10 -5.77 10.78
C TRP A 328 -1.35 -6.77 9.63
N LEU A 329 -2.63 -7.08 9.42
CA LEU A 329 -3.08 -8.14 8.51
C LEU A 329 -3.63 -7.56 7.20
N GLY A 330 -2.89 -7.81 6.11
CA GLY A 330 -3.23 -7.46 4.75
C GLY A 330 -3.74 -8.63 3.91
N ALA A 331 -3.95 -8.33 2.63
CA ALA A 331 -4.31 -9.27 1.59
C ALA A 331 -3.25 -9.25 0.49
N ASN A 332 -2.84 -10.43 0.02
CA ASN A 332 -1.74 -10.60 -0.91
C ASN A 332 -2.09 -11.58 -2.04
N THR A 333 -1.86 -11.16 -3.29
CA THR A 333 -1.95 -11.98 -4.51
C THR A 333 -0.59 -12.12 -5.21
N GLN A 334 0.50 -11.91 -4.48
CA GLN A 334 1.88 -11.87 -4.97
C GLN A 334 2.68 -13.16 -4.69
N SER A 335 2.05 -14.21 -4.13
CA SER A 335 2.73 -15.49 -3.92
C SER A 335 3.30 -16.01 -5.24
N PRO A 336 4.50 -16.65 -5.25
CA PRO A 336 5.11 -17.13 -6.49
C PRO A 336 4.17 -18.01 -7.32
N SER A 337 3.44 -18.92 -6.66
CA SER A 337 2.47 -19.78 -7.35
C SER A 337 1.24 -19.05 -7.86
N MET A 338 0.77 -17.98 -7.19
CA MET A 338 -0.31 -17.15 -7.72
C MET A 338 0.14 -16.42 -8.97
N ARG A 339 1.30 -15.77 -8.93
CA ARG A 339 1.85 -15.04 -10.08
C ARG A 339 2.09 -15.93 -11.29
N GLU A 340 2.50 -17.17 -11.07
CA GLU A 340 2.73 -18.14 -12.14
C GLU A 340 1.42 -18.64 -12.75
N ASN A 341 0.38 -18.85 -11.95
CA ASN A 341 -0.79 -19.63 -12.36
C ASN A 341 -2.09 -18.82 -12.51
N ILE A 342 -2.20 -17.64 -11.89
CA ILE A 342 -3.43 -16.84 -11.78
C ILE A 342 -3.23 -15.48 -12.46
N PRO A 343 -3.67 -15.31 -13.71
CA PRO A 343 -3.43 -14.08 -14.48
C PRO A 343 -4.43 -12.95 -14.21
N GLY A 344 -5.46 -13.18 -13.36
CA GLY A 344 -6.53 -12.22 -13.10
C GLY A 344 -6.86 -12.12 -11.62
N ASP A 345 -8.00 -11.50 -11.33
CA ASP A 345 -8.41 -11.22 -9.95
C ASP A 345 -8.60 -12.49 -9.12
N VAL A 346 -8.28 -12.38 -7.84
CA VAL A 346 -8.60 -13.36 -6.79
C VAL A 346 -9.79 -12.82 -6.00
N THR A 347 -10.90 -13.55 -6.01
CA THR A 347 -12.08 -13.21 -5.22
C THR A 347 -11.99 -13.81 -3.83
N TRP A 348 -12.07 -12.97 -2.81
CA TRP A 348 -12.28 -13.37 -1.42
C TRP A 348 -13.77 -13.38 -1.10
N GLU A 349 -14.21 -14.39 -0.37
CA GLU A 349 -15.57 -14.58 0.13
C GLU A 349 -15.51 -14.88 1.62
N LEU A 350 -16.38 -14.24 2.41
CA LEU A 350 -16.61 -14.68 3.78
C LEU A 350 -17.55 -15.89 3.76
N ALA A 351 -16.97 -17.08 3.77
CA ALA A 351 -17.68 -18.36 3.67
C ALA A 351 -18.29 -18.82 5.00
N GLY A 352 -17.75 -18.33 6.12
CA GLY A 352 -18.20 -18.69 7.46
C GLY A 352 -17.83 -17.63 8.49
N PHE A 353 -18.74 -17.41 9.45
CA PHE A 353 -18.53 -16.45 10.51
C PHE A 353 -19.18 -16.94 11.80
N LYS A 354 -18.43 -16.86 12.90
CA LYS A 354 -18.94 -17.10 14.25
C LYS A 354 -18.20 -16.20 15.22
N GLY A 355 -18.91 -15.56 16.14
CA GLY A 355 -18.25 -14.67 17.09
C GLY A 355 -19.20 -14.05 18.11
N PRO A 356 -18.65 -13.39 19.14
CA PRO A 356 -19.42 -12.78 20.22
C PRO A 356 -20.16 -11.49 19.81
N GLY A 357 -19.82 -10.92 18.65
CA GLY A 357 -20.41 -9.68 18.13
C GLY A 357 -20.26 -9.55 16.62
N PRO A 358 -20.62 -8.39 16.05
CA PRO A 358 -20.47 -8.13 14.63
C PRO A 358 -18.99 -7.91 14.24
N MET A 359 -18.69 -8.13 12.96
CA MET A 359 -17.41 -7.82 12.32
C MET A 359 -17.65 -7.21 10.93
N MET A 360 -16.77 -6.34 10.49
CA MET A 360 -16.72 -5.87 9.09
C MET A 360 -15.27 -5.76 8.61
N VAL A 361 -15.05 -6.05 7.33
CA VAL A 361 -13.80 -5.79 6.63
C VAL A 361 -14.05 -4.84 5.46
N TYR A 362 -13.23 -3.79 5.34
CA TYR A 362 -13.43 -2.74 4.35
C TYR A 362 -12.13 -2.01 3.99
N SER A 363 -12.03 -1.50 2.76
CA SER A 363 -10.92 -0.63 2.33
C SER A 363 -10.97 0.72 3.05
N GLN A 364 -9.82 1.32 3.31
CA GLN A 364 -9.76 2.69 3.82
C GLN A 364 -10.46 3.66 2.86
N GLY A 365 -11.38 4.46 3.40
CA GLY A 365 -12.06 5.50 2.63
C GLY A 365 -11.10 6.62 2.23
N GLY A 366 -11.36 7.24 1.08
CA GLY A 366 -10.65 8.45 0.67
C GLY A 366 -10.91 9.64 1.59
N LEU A 367 -10.33 10.80 1.28
CA LEU A 367 -10.42 12.01 2.11
C LEU A 367 -11.86 12.33 2.53
N GLY A 368 -12.08 12.48 3.84
CA GLY A 368 -13.40 12.76 4.43
C GLY A 368 -14.36 11.57 4.48
N LYS A 369 -13.93 10.37 4.06
CA LYS A 369 -14.72 9.12 4.15
C LYS A 369 -14.03 8.13 5.09
N ILE A 370 -14.83 7.58 6.00
CA ILE A 370 -14.35 6.60 6.99
C ILE A 370 -14.26 5.20 6.38
N VAL A 371 -15.29 4.81 5.64
CA VAL A 371 -15.43 3.49 5.02
C VAL A 371 -15.29 3.66 3.50
N GLY A 372 -14.37 2.91 2.90
CA GLY A 372 -14.24 2.75 1.46
C GLY A 372 -15.13 1.62 0.97
N ASP A 373 -14.59 0.77 0.10
CA ASP A 373 -15.30 -0.42 -0.34
C ASP A 373 -15.46 -1.41 0.81
N GLU A 374 -16.67 -1.89 1.00
CA GLU A 374 -16.91 -3.02 1.88
C GLU A 374 -16.47 -4.31 1.20
N TRP A 375 -15.75 -5.16 1.95
CA TRP A 375 -15.34 -6.47 1.46
C TRP A 375 -16.34 -7.54 1.91
N PHE A 376 -16.54 -7.64 3.23
CA PHE A 376 -17.47 -8.60 3.82
C PHE A 376 -17.80 -8.24 5.27
N ARG A 377 -18.88 -8.83 5.77
CA ARG A 377 -19.39 -8.60 7.12
C ARG A 377 -19.91 -9.87 7.77
N GLY A 378 -19.73 -9.96 9.08
CA GLY A 378 -20.24 -11.03 9.92
C GLY A 378 -21.16 -10.49 11.00
N ASN A 379 -22.32 -11.10 11.21
CA ASN A 379 -23.22 -10.75 12.31
C ASN A 379 -24.18 -11.89 12.66
N ALA A 380 -24.34 -12.20 13.95
CA ALA A 380 -25.25 -13.25 14.42
C ALA A 380 -25.05 -14.59 13.68
N ASP A 381 -23.79 -15.02 13.53
CA ASP A 381 -23.33 -16.21 12.79
C ASP A 381 -23.66 -16.21 11.28
N ALA A 382 -24.18 -15.10 10.74
CA ALA A 382 -24.32 -14.90 9.30
C ALA A 382 -23.01 -14.32 8.73
N ALA A 383 -22.65 -14.81 7.55
CA ALA A 383 -21.49 -14.41 6.76
C ALA A 383 -21.97 -13.87 5.40
N GLU A 384 -21.57 -12.66 5.04
CA GLU A 384 -21.99 -12.00 3.80
C GLU A 384 -20.83 -11.22 3.17
N GLY A 385 -20.78 -11.21 1.83
CA GLY A 385 -19.91 -10.33 1.06
C GLY A 385 -18.74 -11.04 0.37
N THR A 386 -18.28 -10.41 -0.72
CA THR A 386 -17.11 -10.81 -1.48
C THR A 386 -16.34 -9.58 -1.94
N TYR A 387 -15.04 -9.74 -2.19
CA TYR A 387 -14.20 -8.69 -2.76
C TYR A 387 -13.19 -9.28 -3.74
N SER A 388 -13.00 -8.65 -4.89
CA SER A 388 -12.00 -9.06 -5.87
C SER A 388 -10.73 -8.23 -5.72
N ILE A 389 -9.61 -8.92 -5.57
CA ILE A 389 -8.29 -8.33 -5.45
C ILE A 389 -7.56 -8.56 -6.76
N ALA A 390 -7.02 -7.50 -7.34
CA ALA A 390 -6.26 -7.57 -8.59
C ALA A 390 -5.05 -8.53 -8.48
N PRO A 391 -4.56 -9.08 -9.60
CA PRO A 391 -3.34 -9.89 -9.58
C PRO A 391 -2.14 -9.06 -9.09
N ASN A 392 -1.14 -9.72 -8.53
CA ASN A 392 0.11 -9.09 -8.11
C ASN A 392 -0.06 -7.89 -7.15
N THR A 393 -1.05 -7.95 -6.28
CA THR A 393 -1.48 -6.86 -5.41
C THR A 393 -1.23 -7.20 -3.95
N HIS A 394 -0.86 -6.18 -3.19
CA HIS A 394 -0.72 -6.21 -1.74
C HIS A 394 -1.44 -5.01 -1.15
N VAL A 395 -2.42 -5.24 -0.28
CA VAL A 395 -3.25 -4.15 0.29
C VAL A 395 -3.63 -4.45 1.73
N HIS A 396 -3.87 -3.39 2.51
CA HIS A 396 -4.28 -3.50 3.91
C HIS A 396 -5.71 -2.97 4.12
N PRO A 397 -6.73 -3.85 4.24
CA PRO A 397 -8.06 -3.43 4.64
C PRO A 397 -8.12 -3.17 6.15
N ASN A 398 -9.21 -2.56 6.57
CA ASN A 398 -9.58 -2.41 7.97
C ASN A 398 -10.43 -3.60 8.42
N TRP A 399 -10.04 -4.29 9.49
CA TRP A 399 -10.82 -5.32 10.16
C TRP A 399 -11.36 -4.75 11.47
N VAL A 400 -12.68 -4.63 11.63
CA VAL A 400 -13.31 -4.09 12.85
C VAL A 400 -14.20 -5.12 13.53
N PHE A 401 -14.08 -5.23 14.85
CA PHE A 401 -14.80 -6.16 15.72
C PHE A 401 -15.59 -5.40 16.77
N GLY A 402 -16.88 -5.73 16.93
CA GLY A 402 -17.79 -5.03 17.84
C GLY A 402 -17.83 -5.55 19.28
N ALA A 403 -17.14 -6.64 19.61
CA ALA A 403 -17.12 -7.23 20.95
C ALA A 403 -15.79 -7.92 21.25
N GLN A 404 -15.47 -8.08 22.54
CA GLN A 404 -14.36 -8.93 22.97
C GLN A 404 -14.74 -10.41 22.89
N GLY A 405 -13.73 -11.25 22.69
CA GLY A 405 -13.84 -12.71 22.63
C GLY A 405 -13.23 -13.28 21.35
N THR A 406 -13.54 -14.55 21.07
CA THR A 406 -12.97 -15.27 19.92
C THR A 406 -13.94 -15.28 18.75
N TYR A 407 -13.44 -14.88 17.58
CA TYR A 407 -14.12 -14.94 16.30
C TYR A 407 -13.48 -16.03 15.44
N ASP A 408 -14.30 -16.88 14.85
CA ASP A 408 -13.92 -17.82 13.79
C ASP A 408 -14.39 -17.24 12.46
N VAL A 409 -13.44 -16.93 11.57
CA VAL A 409 -13.67 -16.23 10.30
C VAL A 409 -13.13 -17.11 9.17
N THR A 410 -14.03 -17.76 8.44
CA THR A 410 -13.67 -18.63 7.32
C THR A 410 -13.65 -17.80 6.03
N ILE A 411 -12.46 -17.62 5.46
CA ILE A 411 -12.25 -16.93 4.19
C ILE A 411 -12.01 -17.95 3.10
N ARG A 412 -12.74 -17.80 2.00
CA ARG A 412 -12.61 -18.60 0.79
C ARG A 412 -12.03 -17.73 -0.32
N GLN A 413 -10.98 -18.23 -0.96
CA GLN A 413 -10.32 -17.60 -2.11
C GLN A 413 -10.66 -18.38 -3.37
N VAL A 414 -11.07 -17.67 -4.42
CA VAL A 414 -11.47 -18.23 -5.71
C VAL A 414 -10.78 -17.48 -6.84
N ALA A 415 -10.22 -18.20 -7.80
CA ALA A 415 -9.57 -17.61 -8.96
C ALA A 415 -9.67 -18.51 -10.19
N LYS A 416 -9.16 -18.03 -11.33
CA LYS A 416 -9.02 -18.81 -12.57
C LYS A 416 -7.55 -19.00 -12.92
N THR A 417 -7.18 -20.22 -13.34
CA THR A 417 -5.83 -20.49 -13.85
C THR A 417 -5.60 -19.88 -15.23
N ASN A 418 -4.37 -19.94 -15.73
CA ASN A 418 -4.01 -19.59 -17.11
C ASN A 418 -4.85 -20.34 -18.16
N GLU A 419 -5.27 -21.59 -17.90
CA GLU A 419 -6.18 -22.32 -18.80
C GLU A 419 -7.66 -21.95 -18.61
N GLY A 420 -7.96 -21.00 -17.73
CA GLY A 420 -9.32 -20.56 -17.40
C GLY A 420 -10.07 -21.49 -16.44
N LYS A 421 -9.40 -22.48 -15.84
CA LYS A 421 -9.99 -23.41 -14.87
C LYS A 421 -10.21 -22.71 -13.53
N GLN A 422 -11.39 -22.87 -12.93
CA GLN A 422 -11.65 -22.35 -11.59
C GLN A 422 -10.95 -23.19 -10.53
N VAL A 423 -10.23 -22.52 -9.64
CA VAL A 423 -9.57 -23.09 -8.46
C VAL A 423 -10.03 -22.33 -7.23
N ALA A 424 -10.12 -23.04 -6.10
CA ALA A 424 -10.50 -22.42 -4.84
C ALA A 424 -9.85 -23.13 -3.65
N GLY A 425 -9.85 -22.44 -2.51
CA GLY A 425 -9.43 -22.94 -1.22
C GLY A 425 -9.99 -22.06 -0.11
N GLU A 426 -10.07 -22.59 1.11
CA GLU A 426 -10.59 -21.87 2.27
C GLU A 426 -9.72 -22.12 3.50
N ALA A 427 -9.75 -21.18 4.44
CA ALA A 427 -9.11 -21.28 5.75
C ALA A 427 -9.94 -20.57 6.80
N THR A 428 -9.99 -21.12 8.01
CA THR A 428 -10.61 -20.49 9.16
C THR A 428 -9.55 -19.81 10.01
N LEU A 429 -9.62 -18.47 10.08
CA LEU A 429 -8.81 -17.64 10.96
C LEU A 429 -9.50 -17.50 12.32
N HIS A 430 -8.71 -17.49 13.40
CA HIS A 430 -9.17 -17.16 14.74
C HIS A 430 -8.71 -15.76 15.12
N PHE A 431 -9.64 -14.86 15.44
CA PHE A 431 -9.32 -13.56 16.02
C PHE A 431 -9.68 -13.56 17.50
N VAL A 432 -8.68 -13.40 18.36
CA VAL A 432 -8.87 -13.28 19.82
C VAL A 432 -8.79 -11.80 20.19
N VAL A 433 -9.95 -11.23 20.50
CA VAL A 433 -10.11 -9.80 20.75
C VAL A 433 -10.15 -9.52 22.25
N GLY A 434 -9.09 -8.88 22.76
CA GLY A 434 -8.89 -8.62 24.18
C GLY A 434 -8.62 -9.90 25.00
N GLY A 435 -8.55 -9.74 26.33
CA GLY A 435 -8.26 -10.84 27.24
C GLY A 435 -6.81 -11.34 27.17
N ASP A 436 -6.58 -12.57 27.62
CA ASP A 436 -5.24 -13.16 27.66
C ASP A 436 -4.78 -13.58 26.26
N LYS A 437 -3.54 -13.20 25.90
CA LYS A 437 -2.93 -13.60 24.64
C LYS A 437 -2.76 -15.12 24.55
N PRO A 438 -3.32 -15.79 23.51
CA PRO A 438 -3.04 -17.19 23.25
C PRO A 438 -1.56 -17.44 22.94
N ALA A 439 -1.06 -18.63 23.26
CA ALA A 439 0.27 -19.03 22.84
C ALA A 439 0.35 -19.06 21.30
N GLU A 440 1.49 -18.64 20.74
CA GLU A 440 1.78 -18.68 19.29
C GLU A 440 0.87 -17.79 18.42
N ALA A 441 0.00 -16.96 19.01
CA ALA A 441 -0.80 -16.00 18.26
C ALA A 441 0.08 -14.90 17.64
N PHE A 442 -0.28 -14.50 16.42
CA PHE A 442 0.23 -13.30 15.77
C PHE A 442 -0.31 -12.07 16.51
N ASP A 443 0.56 -11.31 17.17
CA ASP A 443 0.18 -10.18 18.03
C ASP A 443 0.87 -8.86 17.69
N ASN A 444 1.94 -8.91 16.90
CA ASN A 444 2.66 -7.73 16.43
C ASN A 444 3.41 -8.04 15.15
N GLY A 445 3.47 -7.08 14.22
CA GLY A 445 4.20 -7.19 12.97
C GLY A 445 3.31 -7.19 11.73
N HIS A 446 3.91 -7.49 10.58
CA HIS A 446 3.28 -7.44 9.27
C HIS A 446 2.95 -8.85 8.78
N PHE A 447 1.70 -9.06 8.37
CA PHE A 447 1.18 -10.34 7.90
C PHE A 447 0.26 -10.13 6.70
N ASP A 448 0.26 -11.05 5.76
CA ASP A 448 -0.72 -11.04 4.68
C ASP A 448 -1.37 -12.40 4.48
N LEU A 449 -2.69 -12.42 4.33
CA LEU A 449 -3.37 -13.60 3.84
C LEU A 449 -3.24 -13.65 2.31
N GLY A 450 -2.69 -14.74 1.78
CA GLY A 450 -2.63 -15.07 0.37
C GLY A 450 -2.95 -16.55 0.17
N ALA A 451 -2.43 -17.19 -0.89
CA ALA A 451 -2.48 -18.65 -1.02
C ALA A 451 -1.36 -19.22 -1.89
N ALA A 452 -1.06 -20.49 -1.66
CA ALA A 452 -0.39 -21.35 -2.63
C ALA A 452 -1.40 -21.87 -3.66
N VAL A 453 -0.98 -22.03 -4.92
CA VAL A 453 -1.85 -22.50 -6.02
C VAL A 453 -1.39 -23.88 -6.50
N ASN A 454 -2.35 -24.80 -6.59
CA ASN A 454 -2.22 -26.08 -7.26
C ASN A 454 -3.13 -26.05 -8.52
N PRO A 455 -2.59 -25.80 -9.72
CA PRO A 455 -3.41 -25.66 -10.94
C PRO A 455 -4.16 -26.95 -11.30
N GLU A 456 -3.67 -28.11 -10.85
CA GLU A 456 -4.33 -29.41 -11.07
C GLU A 456 -5.51 -29.63 -10.11
N GLY A 457 -5.54 -28.94 -8.97
CA GLY A 457 -6.65 -28.98 -8.02
C GLY A 457 -7.90 -28.27 -8.55
N GLY A 458 -9.00 -28.35 -7.81
CA GLY A 458 -10.30 -27.82 -8.22
C GLY A 458 -10.94 -26.91 -7.18
N ASP A 459 -12.18 -26.56 -7.43
CA ASP A 459 -13.06 -25.93 -6.45
C ASP A 459 -13.80 -27.03 -5.69
N CYS A 460 -13.38 -27.29 -4.45
CA CYS A 460 -13.87 -28.41 -3.67
C CYS A 460 -15.15 -28.13 -2.85
N GLY A 461 -15.84 -27.02 -3.12
CA GLY A 461 -16.98 -26.60 -2.31
C GLY A 461 -16.56 -26.17 -0.90
N HIS A 462 -17.54 -25.77 -0.08
CA HIS A 462 -17.28 -25.30 1.28
C HIS A 462 -17.07 -26.49 2.22
N GLY A 463 -16.04 -26.44 3.07
CA GLY A 463 -15.68 -27.48 4.04
C GLY A 463 -14.60 -28.47 3.60
N ALA A 464 -14.00 -28.28 2.42
CA ALA A 464 -12.87 -29.09 1.96
C ALA A 464 -11.55 -28.49 2.50
N ALA A 465 -11.20 -28.85 3.73
CA ALA A 465 -9.89 -28.53 4.29
C ALA A 465 -8.78 -29.00 3.33
N ALA A 466 -7.78 -28.16 3.09
CA ALA A 466 -6.59 -28.53 2.35
C ALA A 466 -5.86 -29.63 3.13
N GLY A 467 -6.01 -30.89 2.69
CA GLY A 467 -5.37 -32.04 3.31
C GLY A 467 -3.84 -31.87 3.28
N GLY A 468 -3.25 -31.61 4.44
CA GLY A 468 -1.81 -31.57 4.61
C GLY A 468 -1.18 -32.91 4.20
N ALA A 469 -0.26 -32.85 3.25
CA ALA A 469 0.60 -33.98 2.89
C ALA A 469 1.52 -34.33 4.07
N SER A 470 1.04 -35.16 5.00
CA SER A 470 1.87 -35.80 6.02
C SER A 470 2.29 -37.18 5.54
N ALA A 471 3.61 -37.37 5.46
CA ALA A 471 4.27 -38.59 5.03
C ALA A 471 3.77 -39.84 5.80
N SER A 472 3.26 -40.82 5.04
CA SER A 472 2.90 -42.14 5.55
C SER A 472 4.15 -42.90 6.04
N ALA A 473 4.31 -43.04 7.35
CA ALA A 473 5.04 -44.15 7.95
C ALA A 473 4.02 -45.03 8.68
N GLY A 474 3.79 -46.21 8.12
CA GLY A 474 2.70 -47.10 8.49
C GLY A 474 2.82 -47.76 9.86
N GLY A 475 1.70 -48.31 10.32
CA GLY A 475 1.67 -49.21 11.47
C GLY A 475 0.30 -49.32 12.12
N SER A 476 -0.64 -49.98 11.45
CA SER A 476 -1.92 -50.39 12.03
C SER A 476 -1.73 -51.29 13.26
N ALA A 477 -2.36 -50.95 14.37
CA ALA A 477 -2.78 -51.92 15.37
C ALA A 477 -4.05 -51.43 16.10
N ALA A 478 -5.12 -52.22 15.93
CA ALA A 478 -6.44 -52.01 16.50
C ALA A 478 -6.44 -52.03 18.03
N SER A 479 -7.27 -51.18 18.65
CA SER A 479 -7.63 -51.30 20.07
C SER A 479 -9.14 -51.52 20.21
N THR A 480 -9.49 -52.74 20.60
CA THR A 480 -10.77 -53.11 21.20
C THR A 480 -10.89 -52.49 22.58
N GLY A 481 -12.04 -51.90 22.87
CA GLY A 481 -12.34 -51.30 24.18
C GLY A 481 -12.57 -52.32 25.27
N SER A 482 -12.16 -51.99 26.50
CA SER A 482 -12.74 -52.48 27.75
C SER A 482 -12.36 -51.57 28.91
N ASN A 483 -13.39 -51.09 29.61
CA ASN A 483 -13.32 -50.39 30.89
C ASN A 483 -12.79 -51.31 31.99
N THR A 484 -12.00 -50.77 32.94
CA THR A 484 -12.14 -50.97 34.41
C THR A 484 -11.11 -50.08 35.13
N GLY A 485 -11.56 -49.34 36.14
CA GLY A 485 -10.74 -48.36 36.86
C GLY A 485 -9.94 -48.91 38.03
N GLN A 486 -9.08 -48.07 38.62
CA GLN A 486 -8.99 -47.77 40.06
C GLN A 486 -7.77 -46.89 40.36
N ALA A 487 -7.97 -46.00 41.34
CA ALA A 487 -7.00 -45.10 41.92
C ALA A 487 -5.91 -45.82 42.72
N ALA A 488 -4.69 -45.26 42.75
CA ALA A 488 -3.78 -45.37 43.89
C ALA A 488 -2.74 -44.24 43.90
N GLN A 489 -2.52 -43.70 45.10
CA GLN A 489 -1.60 -42.63 45.47
C GLN A 489 -0.11 -43.06 45.48
N ALA A 490 0.73 -42.02 45.53
CA ALA A 490 2.20 -41.96 45.51
C ALA A 490 2.95 -42.79 46.59
N PRO A 491 4.30 -42.81 46.56
CA PRO A 491 5.02 -41.78 47.34
C PRO A 491 6.31 -41.22 46.70
N SER A 492 6.80 -40.19 47.38
CA SER A 492 7.88 -39.25 47.12
C SER A 492 9.32 -39.76 47.30
N LYS A 493 10.26 -39.04 46.66
CA LYS A 493 11.66 -38.70 47.03
C LYS A 493 12.14 -37.72 45.94
N GLY A 494 12.69 -36.53 46.16
CA GLY A 494 13.52 -35.99 47.25
C GLY A 494 14.84 -35.52 46.62
N GLY A 495 15.03 -34.20 46.45
CA GLY A 495 16.27 -33.60 45.93
C GLY A 495 16.19 -32.07 45.90
N SER A 496 17.22 -31.41 46.44
CA SER A 496 17.21 -30.09 47.07
C SER A 496 18.05 -29.03 46.31
N LEU A 497 17.54 -27.80 46.28
CA LEU A 497 18.18 -26.46 46.35
C LEU A 497 19.47 -26.13 45.55
N ALA A 498 19.42 -25.00 44.82
CA ALA A 498 20.32 -23.85 45.04
C ALA A 498 19.64 -22.55 44.58
N ASN A 499 19.86 -21.49 45.36
CA ASN A 499 19.25 -20.16 45.27
C ASN A 499 20.38 -19.12 45.14
N THR A 500 20.00 -17.91 44.74
CA THR A 500 20.66 -16.60 44.91
C THR A 500 21.62 -16.07 43.83
N GLY A 501 21.28 -14.86 43.36
CA GLY A 501 22.12 -14.01 42.54
C GLY A 501 21.42 -12.71 42.10
N THR A 502 21.01 -11.86 43.05
CA THR A 502 20.64 -10.45 42.79
C THR A 502 21.91 -9.61 42.60
N PRO A 503 21.89 -8.55 41.77
CA PRO A 503 22.22 -7.22 42.28
C PRO A 503 21.23 -6.15 41.74
N ILE A 504 20.57 -5.39 42.61
CA ILE A 504 20.90 -4.00 43.00
C ILE A 504 20.93 -3.04 41.80
N VAL A 505 19.85 -2.27 41.70
CA VAL A 505 19.61 -1.10 40.84
C VAL A 505 20.58 0.04 41.21
N PRO A 506 20.92 0.94 40.27
CA PRO A 506 20.74 2.34 40.59
C PRO A 506 19.92 3.10 39.54
N PHE A 507 19.05 3.96 40.05
CA PHE A 507 18.18 4.91 39.37
C PHE A 507 18.86 5.63 38.19
N GLY A 508 18.24 5.53 37.01
CA GLY A 508 18.37 6.46 35.90
C GLY A 508 16.97 6.96 35.56
N ILE A 509 16.78 8.28 35.66
CA ILE A 509 15.50 8.98 35.50
C ILE A 509 14.98 8.79 34.07
N GLY A 510 13.92 7.99 33.90
CA GLY A 510 13.14 7.93 32.67
C GLY A 510 12.15 9.09 32.64
N ALA A 511 12.49 10.14 31.90
CA ALA A 511 11.55 11.17 31.46
C ALA A 511 11.08 10.80 30.05
N LEU A 512 10.14 9.85 29.93
CA LEU A 512 9.38 9.59 28.71
C LEU A 512 7.95 9.30 29.16
N GLY A 513 7.10 10.31 29.01
CA GLY A 513 5.72 10.26 29.42
C GLY A 513 5.13 11.65 29.38
N LEU A 514 4.85 12.14 28.17
CA LEU A 514 3.95 13.26 27.87
C LEU A 514 3.77 13.32 26.34
N GLY A 515 2.98 12.39 25.81
CA GLY A 515 2.55 12.36 24.40
C GLY A 515 1.08 11.95 24.23
N MET A 516 0.28 12.01 25.29
CA MET A 516 -1.17 11.77 25.25
C MET A 516 -1.85 12.59 26.34
N LEU A 517 -2.12 13.88 26.08
CA LEU A 517 -3.10 14.66 26.84
C LEU A 517 -3.38 16.03 26.22
N PHE A 518 -4.03 16.10 25.06
CA PHE A 518 -4.81 17.29 24.67
C PHE A 518 -6.03 16.91 23.82
N LEU A 519 -7.07 16.39 24.46
CA LEU A 519 -8.44 16.49 23.96
C LEU A 519 -9.33 16.99 25.09
N GLY A 520 -9.65 18.28 25.08
CA GLY A 520 -10.60 18.86 26.04
C GLY A 520 -10.32 20.31 26.41
N LEU A 521 -10.73 21.24 25.54
CA LEU A 521 -11.39 22.53 25.85
C LEU A 521 -11.31 23.46 24.64
N GLY A 522 -12.27 23.31 23.73
CA GLY A 522 -12.38 24.13 22.51
C GLY A 522 -13.80 24.44 22.09
N ILE A 523 -14.77 24.47 23.00
CA ILE A 523 -16.10 25.06 22.73
C ILE A 523 -16.43 26.06 23.83
N ALA A 524 -16.41 27.33 23.43
CA ALA A 524 -17.22 28.45 23.93
C ALA A 524 -16.36 29.71 24.08
N ARG A 525 -16.10 30.43 22.97
CA ARG A 525 -16.02 31.92 22.93
C ARG A 525 -15.99 32.43 21.48
N LEU A 526 -17.15 32.55 20.83
CA LEU A 526 -17.50 33.72 20.00
C LEU A 526 -18.91 33.58 19.40
N ALA A 527 -19.93 33.99 20.16
CA ALA A 527 -21.24 34.29 19.59
C ALA A 527 -22.00 35.31 20.47
N VAL A 528 -21.34 36.40 20.86
CA VAL A 528 -22.03 37.64 21.28
C VAL A 528 -21.19 38.83 20.78
N ALA A 529 -21.43 39.24 19.54
CA ALA A 529 -21.16 40.60 19.06
C ALA A 529 -21.81 40.79 17.67
N LYS A 530 -23.14 40.73 17.61
CA LYS A 530 -23.93 41.40 16.57
C LYS A 530 -25.22 41.90 17.20
N ALA A 531 -25.07 42.92 18.04
CA ALA A 531 -26.12 43.85 18.41
C ALA A 531 -25.46 45.13 18.96
N ALA A 532 -25.84 46.26 18.36
CA ALA A 532 -25.54 47.64 18.71
C ALA A 532 -24.22 48.24 18.16
N ASP A 533 -24.44 49.10 17.16
CA ASP A 533 -23.69 50.26 16.65
C ASP A 533 -22.41 50.08 15.82
#